data_AF-A0A9W4IFM5-F1
#
_entry.id   AF-A0A9W4IFM5-F1
#
_cell.length_a   1.000
_cell.length_b   1.000
_cell.length_c   1.000
_cell.angle_alpha   90.00
_cell.angle_beta   90.00
_cell.angle_gamma   90.00
#
_symmetry.space_group_name_H-M   'P 1'
#
loop_
_entity.id
_entity.type
_entity.pdbx_description
1 polymer ?
#
loop_
_entity_poly.entity_id
_entity_poly.type
_entity_poly.pdbx_seq_one_letter_code
_entity_poly.pdbx_strand_id
1 'polypeptide(L)'
;MDIETKLKYLQWQSSYSHTRPYRVAQFGRKRKNNEQEKPHNLVFQDGDVAETIRDIRGSTAAGDNQSFTLETNGFVYGRYPSPLFTNPKDFGEPDHIQNVFLPECEAILRNEIEGVERVFIFDWKVSI
;
A
#
# COMPACT_ATOMS: atom_id res chain seq x y z
N MET A 1 -14.95 -12.92 1.84
CA MET A 1 -14.92 -14.24 1.19
C MET A 1 -13.50 -14.46 0.69
N ASP A 2 -12.94 -15.61 1.00
CA ASP A 2 -11.59 -15.96 0.56
C ASP A 2 -11.61 -16.33 -0.92
N ILE A 3 -10.57 -15.92 -1.66
CA ILE A 3 -10.41 -16.19 -3.08
C ILE A 3 -9.11 -16.95 -3.27
N GLU A 4 -9.18 -18.11 -3.91
CA GLU A 4 -8.00 -18.88 -4.31
C GLU A 4 -7.49 -18.38 -5.67
N THR A 5 -6.23 -18.00 -5.75
CA THR A 5 -5.64 -17.57 -7.03
C THR A 5 -4.14 -17.79 -7.09
N LYS A 6 -3.60 -17.98 -8.29
CA LYS A 6 -2.15 -18.05 -8.50
C LYS A 6 -1.58 -16.65 -8.64
N LEU A 7 -0.65 -16.31 -7.74
CA LEU A 7 0.05 -15.03 -7.78
C LEU A 7 1.21 -15.07 -8.80
N LYS A 8 1.57 -13.89 -9.31
CA LYS A 8 2.75 -13.70 -10.15
C LYS A 8 3.87 -13.08 -9.33
N TYR A 9 5.01 -13.77 -9.30
CA TYR A 9 6.16 -13.40 -8.51
C TYR A 9 7.28 -12.87 -9.37
N LEU A 10 7.98 -11.85 -8.86
CA LEU A 10 9.23 -11.41 -9.48
C LEU A 10 10.27 -12.53 -9.31
N GLN A 11 10.80 -13.02 -10.43
CA GLN A 11 11.88 -13.99 -10.41
C GLN A 11 13.20 -13.28 -10.12
N TRP A 12 13.95 -13.75 -9.12
CA TRP A 12 15.27 -13.21 -8.80
C TRP A 12 16.27 -13.57 -9.90
N GLN A 13 16.75 -12.56 -10.62
CA GLN A 13 17.71 -12.73 -11.71
C GLN A 13 19.14 -12.56 -11.20
N SER A 14 20.09 -13.27 -11.82
CA SER A 14 21.52 -13.13 -11.50
C SER A 14 22.01 -11.69 -11.68
N SER A 15 21.46 -10.98 -12.67
CA SER A 15 21.78 -9.57 -12.94
C SER A 15 21.49 -8.64 -11.76
N TYR A 16 20.58 -8.99 -10.85
CA TYR A 16 20.21 -8.15 -9.71
C TYR A 16 21.33 -7.97 -8.67
N SER A 17 22.35 -8.83 -8.70
CA SER A 17 23.55 -8.67 -7.89
C SER A 17 24.39 -7.44 -8.27
N HIS A 18 24.32 -7.00 -9.53
CA HIS A 18 25.12 -5.88 -10.05
C HIS A 18 24.26 -4.75 -10.62
N THR A 19 22.97 -5.00 -10.92
CA THR A 19 22.05 -4.03 -11.50
C THR A 19 20.67 -4.16 -10.86
N ARG A 20 20.22 -3.12 -10.16
CA ARG A 20 18.94 -3.15 -9.44
C ARG A 20 17.75 -3.45 -10.37
N PRO A 21 16.68 -4.11 -9.88
CA PRO A 21 15.42 -4.22 -10.62
C PRO A 21 14.88 -2.84 -10.99
N TYR A 22 14.52 -2.64 -12.26
CA TYR A 22 14.00 -1.37 -12.77
C TYR A 22 12.91 -1.58 -13.83
N ARG A 23 12.02 -0.60 -13.94
CA ARG A 23 11.07 -0.44 -15.04
C ARG A 23 10.98 1.03 -15.41
N VAL A 24 11.36 1.35 -16.64
CA VAL A 24 11.23 2.68 -17.23
C VAL A 24 9.78 2.88 -17.62
N ALA A 25 9.10 3.81 -16.93
CA ALA A 25 7.75 4.22 -17.28
C ALA A 25 7.81 5.04 -18.59
N GLN A 26 7.58 4.41 -19.73
CA GLN A 26 7.50 5.12 -21.01
C GLN A 26 6.14 5.82 -21.12
N PHE A 27 6.11 7.10 -20.78
CA PHE A 27 4.99 7.99 -21.08
C PHE A 27 5.24 8.69 -22.43
N GLY A 28 4.59 8.25 -23.51
CA GLY A 28 4.68 8.89 -24.83
C GLY A 28 4.71 7.94 -26.04
N ARG A 29 4.65 8.50 -27.26
CA ARG A 29 4.62 7.75 -28.54
C ARG A 29 5.91 6.94 -28.72
N LYS A 30 5.78 5.61 -28.92
CA LYS A 30 6.89 4.68 -29.22
C LYS A 30 7.77 5.24 -30.35
N ARG A 31 9.04 5.53 -30.08
CA ARG A 31 10.02 5.78 -31.15
C ARG A 31 10.21 4.48 -31.94
N LYS A 32 9.79 4.50 -33.21
CA LYS A 32 10.12 3.49 -34.21
C LYS A 32 11.59 3.71 -34.61
N ASN A 33 12.53 3.05 -33.93
CA ASN A 33 13.62 2.30 -34.57
C ASN A 33 14.83 2.04 -33.65
N ASN A 34 15.31 0.81 -33.82
CA ASN A 34 16.66 0.27 -33.67
C ASN A 34 17.14 0.00 -32.23
N GLU A 35 17.28 -1.31 -31.94
CA GLU A 35 17.89 -1.92 -30.75
C GLU A 35 17.29 -1.43 -29.43
N GLN A 36 16.02 -1.75 -29.21
CA GLN A 36 15.32 -1.40 -27.97
C GLN A 36 15.88 -2.22 -26.80
N GLU A 37 16.81 -1.63 -26.06
CA GLU A 37 17.05 -2.00 -24.66
C GLU A 37 15.69 -2.18 -23.99
N LYS A 38 15.50 -3.33 -23.34
CA LYS A 38 14.22 -3.65 -22.70
C LYS A 38 13.89 -2.52 -21.72
N PRO A 39 12.65 -2.00 -21.71
CA PRO A 39 12.28 -0.93 -20.78
C PRO A 39 12.28 -1.38 -19.32
N HIS A 40 12.61 -2.65 -19.03
CA HIS A 40 12.78 -3.18 -17.70
C HIS A 40 13.70 -4.40 -17.74
N ASN A 41 14.31 -4.72 -16.60
CA ASN A 41 15.00 -6.00 -16.36
C ASN A 41 14.17 -7.00 -15.54
N LEU A 42 12.89 -6.70 -15.29
CA LEU A 42 11.97 -7.54 -14.51
C LEU A 42 11.52 -8.78 -15.28
N VAL A 43 11.62 -9.95 -14.66
CA VAL A 43 11.08 -11.22 -15.15
C VAL A 43 10.12 -11.76 -14.09
N PHE A 44 8.91 -12.17 -14.51
CA PHE A 44 7.90 -12.70 -13.60
C PHE A 44 7.63 -14.17 -13.91
N GLN A 45 7.32 -14.93 -12.87
CA GLN A 45 6.90 -16.32 -12.95
C GLN A 45 5.58 -16.50 -12.19
N ASP A 46 4.75 -17.44 -12.63
CA ASP A 46 3.56 -17.82 -11.89
C ASP A 46 3.96 -18.61 -10.63
N GLY A 47 3.21 -18.45 -9.56
CA GLY A 47 3.33 -19.26 -8.37
C GLY A 47 2.99 -20.72 -8.64
N ASP A 48 3.73 -21.62 -8.01
CA ASP A 48 3.53 -23.06 -8.18
C ASP A 48 2.15 -23.49 -7.67
N VAL A 49 1.65 -22.85 -6.61
CA VAL A 49 0.41 -23.17 -5.91
C VAL A 49 -0.55 -21.98 -5.94
N ALA A 50 -1.86 -22.25 -5.85
CA ALA A 50 -2.85 -21.21 -5.59
C ALA A 50 -2.76 -20.77 -4.12
N GLU A 51 -2.92 -19.48 -3.89
CA GLU A 51 -2.87 -18.88 -2.57
C GLU A 51 -4.22 -18.29 -2.20
N THR A 52 -4.57 -18.43 -0.93
CA THR A 52 -5.79 -17.89 -0.34
C THR A 52 -5.62 -16.39 -0.10
N ILE A 53 -6.38 -15.59 -0.84
CA ILE A 53 -6.49 -14.14 -0.64
C ILE A 53 -7.75 -13.84 0.17
N ARG A 54 -7.54 -13.35 1.40
CA ARG A 54 -8.61 -12.97 2.32
C ARG A 54 -8.80 -11.46 2.32
N ASP A 55 -10.05 -11.03 2.12
CA ASP A 55 -10.43 -9.64 2.36
C ASP A 55 -10.51 -9.38 3.86
N ILE A 56 -9.59 -8.56 4.38
CA ILE A 56 -9.53 -8.19 5.80
C ILE A 56 -10.47 -7.03 6.16
N ARG A 57 -11.07 -6.35 5.16
CA ARG A 57 -11.97 -5.22 5.39
C ARG A 57 -13.29 -5.73 6.01
N GLY A 58 -13.66 -5.17 7.16
CA GLY A 58 -14.88 -5.59 7.89
C GLY A 58 -14.68 -6.79 8.81
N SER A 59 -13.51 -7.43 8.79
CA SER A 59 -13.14 -8.52 9.71
C SER A 59 -12.84 -8.03 11.14
N THR A 60 -12.86 -6.71 11.37
CA THR A 60 -12.58 -6.07 12.67
C THR A 60 -13.77 -5.98 13.61
N ALA A 61 -14.93 -6.52 13.23
CA ALA A 61 -16.10 -6.55 14.09
C ALA A 61 -16.38 -7.97 14.60
N ALA A 62 -15.88 -8.25 15.81
CA ALA A 62 -16.55 -9.12 16.79
C ALA A 62 -16.98 -10.53 16.32
N GLY A 63 -16.08 -11.32 15.72
CA GLY A 63 -16.44 -12.67 15.27
C GLY A 63 -15.30 -13.69 15.31
N ASP A 64 -14.20 -13.43 14.61
CA ASP A 64 -13.19 -14.46 14.38
C ASP A 64 -11.77 -13.91 14.53
N ASN A 65 -11.18 -14.16 15.70
CA ASN A 65 -9.77 -14.47 16.03
C ASN A 65 -8.58 -14.07 15.12
N GLN A 66 -8.68 -13.06 14.25
CA GLN A 66 -7.55 -12.61 13.44
C GLN A 66 -7.13 -11.20 13.85
N SER A 67 -6.54 -11.13 15.05
CA SER A 67 -5.93 -9.94 15.62
C SER A 67 -4.58 -9.72 14.94
N PHE A 68 -4.53 -8.93 13.87
CA PHE A 68 -3.24 -8.43 13.38
C PHE A 68 -2.65 -7.50 14.43
N THR A 69 -1.51 -7.87 15.00
CA THR A 69 -0.80 -7.04 16.01
C THR A 69 0.52 -6.54 15.44
N LEU A 70 0.99 -5.39 15.93
CA LEU A 70 2.31 -4.88 15.54
C LEU A 70 3.42 -5.89 15.86
N GLU A 71 3.33 -6.57 17.01
CA GLU A 71 4.35 -7.53 17.44
C GLU A 71 4.42 -8.79 16.56
N THR A 72 3.26 -9.33 16.15
CA THR A 72 3.22 -10.58 15.39
C THR A 72 3.35 -10.33 13.90
N ASN A 73 2.75 -9.26 13.39
CA ASN A 73 2.56 -9.03 11.97
C ASN A 73 3.35 -7.84 11.42
N GLY A 74 3.85 -6.95 12.29
CA GLY A 74 4.43 -5.66 11.88
C GLY A 74 3.39 -4.64 11.41
N PHE A 75 2.09 -4.96 11.49
CA PHE A 75 0.98 -4.08 11.13
C PHE A 75 -0.27 -4.39 11.96
N VAL A 76 -1.15 -3.39 12.08
CA VAL A 76 -2.47 -3.50 12.72
C VAL A 76 -3.52 -3.00 11.75
N TYR A 77 -4.71 -3.58 11.82
CA TYR A 77 -5.88 -3.10 11.08
C TYR A 77 -6.95 -2.63 12.07
N GLY A 78 -7.19 -1.32 12.11
CA GLY A 78 -8.18 -0.68 12.98
C GLY A 78 -9.30 -0.03 12.18
N ARG A 79 -10.52 -0.03 12.74
CA ARG A 79 -11.64 0.74 12.20
C ARG A 79 -11.87 1.96 13.07
N TYR A 80 -11.65 3.13 12.50
CA TYR A 80 -11.92 4.40 13.16
C TYR A 80 -13.18 5.05 12.59
N PRO A 81 -13.90 5.86 13.37
CA PRO A 81 -14.94 6.72 12.82
C PRO A 81 -14.36 7.55 11.68
N SER A 82 -15.20 7.86 10.70
CA SER A 82 -14.81 8.78 9.63
C SER A 82 -14.30 10.08 10.25
N PRO A 83 -13.30 10.72 9.63
CA PRO A 83 -12.95 12.09 9.96
C PRO A 83 -14.18 12.99 10.00
N LEU A 84 -14.07 14.14 10.67
CA LEU A 84 -15.13 15.16 10.71
C LEU A 84 -15.62 15.65 9.33
N PHE A 85 -15.04 15.14 8.25
CA PHE A 85 -15.54 15.27 6.89
C PHE A 85 -16.91 14.61 6.74
N THR A 86 -17.88 15.45 6.45
CA THR A 86 -19.25 15.04 6.12
C THR A 86 -19.45 14.93 4.61
N ASN A 87 -18.53 15.47 3.81
CA ASN A 87 -18.59 15.50 2.35
C ASN A 87 -17.34 14.83 1.74
N PRO A 88 -17.49 13.87 0.82
CA PRO A 88 -16.35 13.25 0.13
C PRO A 88 -15.40 14.23 -0.58
N LYS A 89 -15.90 15.43 -0.96
CA LYS A 89 -15.08 16.48 -1.57
C LYS A 89 -14.02 17.04 -0.63
N ASP A 90 -14.21 16.96 0.68
CA ASP A 90 -13.29 17.51 1.68
C ASP A 90 -11.93 16.79 1.62
N PHE A 91 -11.90 15.52 1.20
CA PHE A 91 -10.66 14.77 0.94
C PHE A 91 -9.88 15.27 -0.29
N GLY A 92 -10.53 16.07 -1.14
CA GLY A 92 -9.93 16.74 -2.29
C GLY A 92 -9.33 18.11 -1.96
N GLU A 93 -9.49 18.59 -0.74
CA GLU A 93 -9.06 19.92 -0.34
C GLU A 93 -7.81 19.84 0.56
N PRO A 94 -6.65 20.33 0.10
CA PRO A 94 -5.40 20.24 0.86
C PRO A 94 -5.50 20.81 2.29
N ASP A 95 -6.24 21.90 2.48
CA ASP A 95 -6.40 22.54 3.78
C ASP A 95 -7.17 21.65 4.77
N HIS A 96 -8.20 20.96 4.29
CA HIS A 96 -8.95 20.00 5.10
C HIS A 96 -8.07 18.80 5.49
N ILE A 97 -7.29 18.28 4.54
CA ILE A 97 -6.36 17.19 4.82
C ILE A 97 -5.36 17.61 5.91
N GLN A 98 -4.69 18.76 5.75
CA GLN A 98 -3.66 19.22 6.69
C GLN A 98 -4.21 19.54 8.08
N ASN A 99 -5.36 20.19 8.17
CA ASN A 99 -5.84 20.76 9.43
C ASN A 99 -6.82 19.85 10.19
N VAL A 100 -7.36 18.81 9.55
CA VAL A 100 -8.35 17.91 10.17
C VAL A 100 -7.89 16.45 10.07
N PHE A 101 -7.72 15.94 8.85
CA PHE A 101 -7.46 14.51 8.64
C PHE A 101 -6.12 14.03 9.21
N LEU A 102 -5.04 14.75 8.92
CA LEU A 102 -3.70 14.38 9.38
C LEU A 102 -3.57 14.46 10.92
N PRO A 103 -4.06 15.52 11.60
CA PRO A 103 -4.11 15.56 13.05
C PRO A 103 -4.93 14.42 13.68
N GLU A 104 -6.07 14.04 13.10
CA GLU A 104 -6.86 12.91 13.58
C GLU A 104 -6.11 11.58 13.41
N CYS A 105 -5.43 11.38 12.28
CA CYS A 105 -4.58 10.21 12.06
C CYS A 105 -3.43 10.15 13.09
N GLU A 106 -2.78 11.27 13.41
CA GLU A 106 -1.77 11.34 14.47
C GLU A 106 -2.37 10.97 15.84
N ALA A 107 -3.54 11.50 16.18
CA ALA A 107 -4.21 11.20 17.45
C ALA A 107 -4.54 9.69 17.57
N ILE A 108 -5.02 9.08 16.49
CA ILE A 108 -5.27 7.64 16.42
C ILE A 108 -3.98 6.86 16.69
N LEU A 109 -2.90 7.17 15.97
CA LEU A 109 -1.62 6.46 16.10
C LEU A 109 -1.03 6.56 17.51
N ARG A 110 -1.15 7.72 18.16
CA ARG A 110 -0.69 7.93 19.54
C ARG A 110 -1.52 7.16 20.58
N ASN A 111 -2.80 6.94 20.33
CA ASN A 111 -3.68 6.21 21.25
C ASN A 111 -3.49 4.69 21.14
N GLU A 112 -3.15 4.18 19.95
CA GLU A 112 -3.04 2.74 19.69
C GLU A 112 -1.65 2.18 20.01
N ILE A 113 -0.61 3.01 19.95
CA ILE A 113 0.78 2.58 20.11
C ILE A 113 1.34 3.18 21.40
N GLU A 114 1.65 2.31 22.36
CA GLU A 114 2.25 2.72 23.63
C GLU A 114 3.67 3.29 23.40
N GLY A 115 3.98 4.41 24.06
CA GLY A 115 5.32 5.00 24.02
C GLY A 115 5.65 5.87 22.80
N VAL A 116 4.67 6.22 21.95
CA VAL A 116 4.90 7.13 20.82
C VAL A 116 5.25 8.55 21.29
N GLU A 117 6.50 8.96 21.07
CA GLU A 117 6.93 10.35 21.29
C GLU A 117 6.49 11.27 20.14
N ARG A 118 6.68 10.82 18.90
CA ARG A 118 6.45 11.64 17.69
C ARG A 118 5.82 10.82 16.57
N VAL A 119 4.91 11.45 15.86
CA VAL A 119 4.34 10.95 14.61
C VAL A 119 4.76 11.90 13.50
N PHE A 120 5.20 11.34 12.38
CA PHE A 120 5.50 12.13 11.18
C PHE A 120 4.73 11.56 10.00
N ILE A 121 4.05 12.44 9.26
CA ILE A 121 3.31 12.08 8.05
C ILE A 121 3.96 12.81 6.87
N PHE A 122 4.47 12.06 5.90
CA PHE A 122 5.20 12.58 4.74
C PHE A 122 4.50 12.23 3.43
N ASP A 123 4.81 12.98 2.37
CA ASP A 123 4.48 12.67 0.97
C ASP A 123 3.00 12.40 0.65
N TRP A 124 2.08 12.95 1.44
CA TRP A 124 0.65 12.89 1.11
C TRP A 124 0.35 13.79 -0.11
N LYS A 125 -0.57 13.33 -0.96
CA LYS A 125 -0.97 14.03 -2.19
C LYS A 125 -2.47 13.91 -2.37
N VAL A 126 -3.08 14.97 -2.88
CA VAL A 126 -4.43 14.91 -3.43
C VAL A 126 -4.31 14.63 -4.92
N SER A 127 -5.03 13.61 -5.40
CA SER A 127 -5.16 13.37 -6.84
C SER A 127 -6.10 14.43 -7.42
N ILE A 128 -5.56 15.29 -8.29
CA ILE A 128 -6.32 16.28 -9.08
C ILE A 128 -6.99 15.58 -10.26
#